data_AF-C8X0L3-F1
#
_entry.id   AF-C8X0L3-F1
#
_cell.length_a   1.000
_cell.length_b   1.000
_cell.length_c   1.000
_cell.angle_alpha   90.00
_cell.angle_beta   90.00
_cell.angle_gamma   90.00
#
_symmetry.space_group_name_H-M   'P 1'
#
loop_
_entity.id
_entity.type
_entity.pdbx_description
1 polymer ?
#
loop_
_entity_poly.entity_id
_entity_poly.type
_entity_poly.pdbx_seq_one_letter_code
_entity_poly.pdbx_strand_id
1 'polypeptide(L)'
;MVVPAAIPSTRRNRRTAMTQHAFYEILTQVQIDHYLFQVTWSVASGESCILWICDETSMQGFEALGRFSHFDKRDILEFIVRYVSNPSLQEEISKRRFEHHLEHLPTTVFEEIDRMDFRQKEEAFRNLFNLDSVIDKAVDLGWKRRIMAKKFHPDSGGSHKSMTIINEGYDLLSSGKKTS
;
A
#
# COMPACT_ATOMS: atom_id res chain seq x y z
N MET A 1 13.93 -16.28 54.90
CA MET A 1 12.50 -16.07 54.59
C MET A 1 12.37 -14.81 53.75
N VAL A 2 11.84 -14.96 52.53
CA VAL A 2 10.98 -14.04 51.75
C VAL A 2 11.41 -12.57 51.55
N VAL A 3 11.68 -12.22 50.27
CA VAL A 3 11.62 -10.85 49.69
C VAL A 3 10.14 -10.48 49.45
N PRO A 4 9.73 -9.19 49.44
CA PRO A 4 9.69 -8.43 48.17
C PRO A 4 10.12 -6.95 48.33
N ALA A 5 11.03 -6.45 47.50
CA ALA A 5 10.80 -5.80 46.20
C ALA A 5 10.23 -4.36 46.32
N ALA A 6 11.11 -3.37 46.13
CA ALA A 6 10.75 -2.01 45.74
C ALA A 6 11.65 -1.61 44.56
N ILE A 7 11.05 -1.54 43.37
CA ILE A 7 11.68 -1.05 42.13
C ILE A 7 11.50 0.48 42.12
N PRO A 8 12.58 1.29 42.06
CA PRO A 8 12.43 2.70 41.78
C PRO A 8 12.19 2.92 40.28
N SER A 9 11.02 3.50 40.01
CA SER A 9 10.75 4.42 38.91
C SER A 9 11.98 5.27 38.58
N THR A 10 12.37 5.39 37.31
CA THR A 10 12.09 6.54 36.43
C THR A 10 12.91 6.44 35.13
N ARG A 11 12.32 6.92 34.02
CA ARG A 11 12.94 7.40 32.76
C ARG A 11 13.50 6.36 31.77
N ARG A 12 12.73 6.19 30.68
CA ARG A 12 13.18 6.63 29.34
C ARG A 12 11.98 6.85 28.41
N ASN A 13 11.53 8.11 28.37
CA ASN A 13 10.88 8.67 27.20
C ASN A 13 11.83 8.52 26.00
N ARG A 14 11.43 7.72 25.01
CA ARG A 14 11.92 7.80 23.64
C ARG A 14 10.74 7.62 22.69
N ARG A 15 9.86 8.63 22.66
CA ARG A 15 9.07 8.96 21.48
C ARG A 15 9.81 10.07 20.76
N THR A 16 10.56 9.75 19.71
CA THR A 16 10.86 10.72 18.65
C THR A 16 11.42 10.02 17.42
N ALA A 17 10.54 9.78 16.46
CA ALA A 17 10.74 10.03 15.04
C ALA A 17 9.38 9.81 14.32
N MET A 18 8.40 10.67 14.63
CA MET A 18 7.21 10.82 13.78
C MET A 18 7.50 11.98 12.82
N THR A 19 7.91 11.63 11.62
CA THR A 19 8.12 12.54 10.51
C THR A 19 6.76 12.99 9.97
N GLN A 20 6.52 14.30 10.04
CA GLN A 20 5.58 15.10 9.23
C GLN A 20 4.23 14.44 8.86
N HIS A 21 3.26 14.51 9.77
CA HIS A 21 1.85 14.55 9.37
C HIS A 21 1.26 15.87 9.82
N ALA A 22 0.75 16.65 8.86
CA ALA A 22 -0.16 17.75 9.14
C ALA A 22 -1.28 17.29 10.10
N PHE A 23 -1.78 18.20 10.92
CA PHE A 23 -2.72 17.98 12.03
C PHE A 23 -4.04 17.29 11.61
N TYR A 24 -4.03 15.97 11.45
CA TYR A 24 -5.25 15.18 11.30
C TYR A 24 -5.66 14.68 12.69
N GLU A 25 -6.83 15.11 13.17
CA GLU A 25 -7.40 14.57 14.41
C GLU A 25 -7.71 13.07 14.21
N ILE A 26 -7.14 12.24 15.08
CA ILE A 26 -7.33 10.80 15.08
C ILE A 26 -8.65 10.49 15.79
N LEU A 27 -9.58 9.89 15.05
CA LEU A 27 -10.90 9.50 15.55
C LEU A 27 -10.88 8.15 16.25
N THR A 28 -10.17 7.19 15.67
CA THR A 28 -9.99 5.86 16.26
C THR A 28 -8.77 5.18 15.67
N GLN A 29 -8.20 4.25 16.43
CA GLN A 29 -7.13 3.35 16.00
C GLN A 29 -7.48 1.94 16.43
N VAL A 30 -7.13 0.98 15.58
CA VAL A 30 -7.42 -0.44 15.77
C VAL A 30 -6.20 -1.23 15.33
N GLN A 31 -5.71 -2.12 16.17
CA GLN A 31 -4.63 -3.03 15.82
C GLN A 31 -5.19 -4.46 15.72
N ILE A 32 -4.92 -5.12 14.60
CA ILE A 32 -5.25 -6.54 14.38
C ILE A 32 -4.01 -7.20 13.78
N ASP A 33 -3.45 -8.16 14.51
CA ASP A 33 -2.17 -8.80 14.18
C ASP A 33 -1.07 -7.74 13.94
N HIS A 34 -0.42 -7.76 12.77
CA HIS A 34 0.60 -6.79 12.36
C HIS A 34 0.04 -5.56 11.62
N TYR A 35 -1.28 -5.47 11.43
CA TYR A 35 -1.93 -4.33 10.80
C TYR A 35 -2.38 -3.31 11.84
N LEU A 36 -1.95 -2.07 11.64
CA LEU A 36 -2.43 -0.91 12.37
C LEU A 36 -3.36 -0.11 11.46
N PHE A 37 -4.61 0.06 11.90
CA PHE A 37 -5.60 0.90 11.25
C PHE A 37 -5.75 2.21 12.01
N GLN A 38 -5.88 3.30 11.29
CA GLN A 38 -6.12 4.62 11.85
C GLN A 38 -7.24 5.31 11.08
N VAL A 39 -8.11 6.03 11.76
CA VAL A 39 -9.15 6.84 11.14
C VAL A 39 -8.91 8.30 11.49
N THR A 40 -8.97 9.16 10.50
CA THR A 40 -8.86 10.61 10.68
C THR A 40 -9.98 11.34 9.95
N TRP A 41 -10.29 12.57 10.36
CA TRP A 41 -11.10 13.45 9.52
C TRP A 41 -10.40 13.74 8.18
N SER A 42 -11.21 13.92 7.15
CA SER A 42 -10.77 14.50 5.88
C SER A 42 -10.72 16.03 6.02
N VAL A 43 -9.53 16.61 5.82
CA VAL A 43 -9.32 18.07 5.89
C VAL A 43 -10.20 18.84 4.90
N ALA A 44 -10.57 18.23 3.79
CA ALA A 44 -11.34 18.89 2.74
C ALA A 44 -12.83 19.10 3.08
N SER A 45 -13.41 18.31 3.98
CA SER A 45 -14.87 18.35 4.20
C SER A 45 -15.32 18.41 5.65
N GLY A 46 -14.48 18.10 6.63
CA GLY A 46 -14.85 18.07 8.07
C GLY A 46 -15.90 17.03 8.46
N GLU A 47 -16.68 16.52 7.50
CA GLU A 47 -17.75 15.55 7.71
C GLU A 47 -17.33 14.13 7.34
N SER A 48 -16.40 13.96 6.39
CA SER A 48 -15.96 12.64 5.93
C SER A 48 -14.67 12.20 6.63
N CYS A 49 -14.45 10.90 6.76
CA CYS A 49 -13.23 10.37 7.38
C CYS A 49 -12.48 9.42 6.45
N ILE A 50 -11.18 9.32 6.67
CA ILE A 50 -10.26 8.49 5.90
C ILE A 50 -9.82 7.35 6.80
N LEU A 51 -9.95 6.12 6.30
CA LEU A 51 -9.40 4.93 6.92
C LEU A 51 -8.01 4.67 6.32
N TRP A 52 -7.03 4.61 7.20
CA TRP A 52 -5.63 4.36 6.91
C TRP A 52 -5.23 2.97 7.41
N ILE A 53 -4.27 2.35 6.75
CA ILE A 53 -3.67 1.07 7.13
C ILE A 53 -2.13 1.19 7.08
N CYS A 54 -1.46 0.52 8.00
CA CYS A 54 -0.02 0.34 8.04
C CYS A 54 0.27 -1.12 8.41
N ASP A 55 1.22 -1.75 7.72
CA ASP A 55 1.83 -3.01 8.16
C ASP A 55 3.10 -2.70 8.96
N GLU A 56 3.04 -2.91 10.28
CA GLU A 56 4.14 -2.55 11.19
C GLU A 56 5.44 -3.35 10.92
N THR A 57 5.37 -4.46 10.19
CA THR A 57 6.54 -5.30 9.89
C THR A 57 7.28 -4.85 8.65
N SER A 58 6.59 -4.21 7.70
CA SER A 58 7.14 -3.95 6.36
C SER A 58 7.03 -2.50 5.89
N MET A 59 6.28 -1.65 6.59
CA MET A 59 6.04 -0.26 6.17
C MET A 59 6.60 0.76 7.16
N GLN A 60 6.94 1.94 6.61
CA GLN A 60 7.41 3.10 7.39
C GLN A 60 6.28 4.12 7.67
N GLY A 61 5.09 3.93 7.09
CA GLY A 61 4.00 4.90 7.18
C GLY A 61 2.63 4.34 6.79
N PHE A 62 1.60 5.15 7.00
CA PHE A 62 0.22 4.80 6.70
C PHE A 62 -0.15 5.07 5.24
N GLU A 63 -0.96 4.19 4.68
CA GLU A 63 -1.60 4.37 3.38
C GLU A 63 -3.12 4.45 3.52
N ALA A 64 -3.74 5.27 2.68
CA ALA A 64 -5.20 5.39 2.67
C ALA A 64 -5.82 4.10 2.10
N LEU A 65 -6.60 3.40 2.92
CA LEU A 65 -7.36 2.21 2.52
C LEU A 65 -8.72 2.59 1.91
N GLY A 66 -9.36 3.63 2.43
CA GLY A 66 -10.64 4.08 1.93
C GLY A 66 -11.16 5.34 2.61
N ARG A 67 -12.34 5.79 2.18
CA ARG A 67 -13.03 6.97 2.70
C ARG A 67 -14.46 6.62 3.06
N PHE A 68 -14.94 7.14 4.17
CA PHE A 68 -16.34 7.08 4.60
C PHE A 68 -16.95 8.47 4.54
N SER A 69 -18.23 8.55 4.15
CA SER A 69 -18.94 9.84 4.05
C SER A 69 -19.08 10.54 5.41
N HIS A 70 -19.12 9.76 6.49
CA HIS A 70 -19.15 10.21 7.87
C HIS A 70 -18.49 9.20 8.80
N PHE A 71 -18.18 9.62 10.03
CA PHE A 71 -17.64 8.72 11.05
C PHE A 71 -18.75 7.97 11.78
N ASP A 72 -18.90 6.68 11.45
CA ASP A 72 -19.58 5.70 12.28
C ASP A 72 -18.58 4.63 12.73
N LYS A 73 -18.34 4.56 14.04
CA LYS A 73 -17.34 3.64 14.60
C LYS A 73 -17.71 2.17 14.36
N ARG A 74 -18.99 1.82 14.38
CA ARG A 74 -19.44 0.44 14.19
C ARG A 74 -19.20 0.01 12.75
N ASP A 75 -19.62 0.82 11.79
CA ASP A 75 -19.46 0.52 10.36
C ASP A 75 -17.99 0.39 9.98
N ILE A 76 -17.14 1.26 10.53
CA ILE A 76 -15.69 1.21 10.31
C ILE A 76 -15.09 -0.07 10.89
N LEU A 77 -15.45 -0.44 12.13
CA LEU A 77 -14.94 -1.67 12.75
C LEU A 77 -15.41 -2.91 11.98
N GLU A 78 -16.67 -2.93 11.54
CA GLU A 78 -17.22 -4.00 10.71
C GLU A 78 -16.44 -4.13 9.40
N PHE A 79 -16.14 -3.01 8.73
CA PHE A 79 -15.31 -3.00 7.54
C PHE A 79 -13.90 -3.53 7.82
N ILE A 80 -13.23 -3.07 8.88
CA ILE A 80 -11.87 -3.51 9.24
C ILE A 80 -11.84 -5.03 9.47
N VAL A 81 -12.79 -5.56 10.24
CA VAL A 81 -12.88 -7.00 10.50
C VAL A 81 -13.11 -7.76 9.20
N ARG A 82 -14.03 -7.29 8.35
CA ARG A 82 -14.30 -7.91 7.04
C ARG A 82 -13.07 -7.86 6.13
N TYR A 83 -12.34 -6.74 6.11
CA TYR A 83 -11.11 -6.60 5.32
C TYR A 83 -10.05 -7.60 5.74
N VAL A 84 -9.75 -7.71 7.05
CA VAL A 84 -8.71 -8.62 7.55
C VAL A 84 -9.12 -10.09 7.38
N SER A 85 -10.39 -10.42 7.56
CA SER A 85 -10.89 -11.81 7.51
C SER A 85 -11.27 -12.32 6.12
N ASN A 86 -11.33 -11.48 5.09
CA ASN A 86 -11.78 -11.85 3.75
C ASN A 86 -10.70 -11.58 2.68
N PRO A 87 -9.92 -12.60 2.28
CA PRO A 87 -8.90 -12.48 1.24
C PRO A 87 -9.46 -11.99 -0.11
N SER A 88 -10.68 -12.39 -0.47
CA SER A 88 -11.30 -11.97 -1.73
C SER A 88 -11.59 -10.47 -1.75
N LEU A 89 -11.95 -9.88 -0.60
CA LEU A 89 -12.13 -8.43 -0.49
C LEU A 89 -10.81 -7.68 -0.62
N GLN A 90 -9.73 -8.20 -0.02
CA GLN A 90 -8.38 -7.63 -0.17
C GLN A 90 -7.94 -7.66 -1.64
N GLU A 91 -8.17 -8.79 -2.32
CA GLU A 91 -7.88 -8.95 -3.74
C GLU A 91 -8.69 -7.96 -4.59
N GLU A 92 -10.00 -7.82 -4.34
CA GLU A 92 -10.86 -6.88 -5.06
C GLU A 92 -10.40 -5.43 -4.89
N ILE A 93 -10.08 -5.01 -3.67
CA ILE A 93 -9.58 -3.66 -3.38
C ILE A 93 -8.24 -3.42 -4.08
N SER A 94 -7.32 -4.38 -4.02
CA SER A 94 -6.03 -4.30 -4.71
C SER A 94 -6.18 -4.20 -6.23
N LYS A 95 -7.09 -4.97 -6.84
CA LYS A 95 -7.38 -4.87 -8.29
C LYS A 95 -7.84 -3.47 -8.67
N ARG A 96 -8.86 -2.94 -7.95
CA ARG A 96 -9.41 -1.61 -8.21
C ARG A 96 -8.36 -0.50 -8.06
N ARG A 97 -7.51 -0.60 -7.03
CA ARG A 97 -6.41 0.35 -6.82
C ARG A 97 -5.39 0.30 -7.95
N PHE A 98 -5.02 -0.90 -8.38
CA PHE A 98 -4.07 -1.04 -9.48
C PHE A 98 -4.64 -0.53 -10.80
N GLU A 99 -5.90 -0.81 -11.11
CA GLU A 99 -6.58 -0.25 -12.29
C GLU A 99 -6.58 1.28 -12.26
N HIS A 100 -6.94 1.89 -11.12
CA HIS A 100 -6.88 3.34 -10.94
C HIS A 100 -5.44 3.89 -11.06
N HIS A 101 -4.44 3.18 -10.54
CA HIS A 101 -3.03 3.53 -10.72
C HIS A 101 -2.66 3.56 -12.21
N LEU A 102 -3.09 2.56 -12.98
CA LEU A 102 -2.84 2.51 -14.43
C LEU A 102 -3.57 3.63 -15.19
N GLU A 103 -4.73 4.09 -14.73
CA GLU A 103 -5.45 5.24 -15.31
C GLU A 103 -4.69 6.54 -15.19
N HIS A 104 -3.93 6.71 -14.11
CA HIS A 104 -3.17 7.92 -13.81
C HIS A 104 -1.67 7.78 -14.12
N LEU A 105 -1.27 6.68 -14.75
CA LEU A 105 0.12 6.40 -15.06
C LEU A 105 0.62 7.41 -16.11
N PRO A 106 1.74 8.13 -15.86
CA PRO A 106 2.30 9.06 -16.83
C PRO A 106 2.62 8.38 -18.17
N THR A 107 2.33 9.04 -19.28
CA THR A 107 2.62 8.50 -20.61
C THR A 107 4.12 8.31 -20.87
N THR A 108 4.96 9.09 -20.19
CA THR A 108 6.43 9.05 -20.29
C THR A 108 7.07 7.95 -19.47
N VAL A 109 6.32 7.27 -18.58
CA VAL A 109 6.90 6.32 -17.60
C VAL A 109 7.74 5.22 -18.27
N PHE A 110 7.30 4.72 -19.42
CA PHE A 110 8.00 3.67 -20.15
C PHE A 110 9.30 4.21 -20.77
N GLU A 111 9.32 5.45 -21.25
CA GLU A 111 10.55 6.06 -21.76
C GLU A 111 11.55 6.37 -20.67
N GLU A 112 11.06 6.75 -19.49
CA GLU A 112 11.86 7.01 -18.31
C GLU A 112 12.52 5.73 -17.81
N ILE A 113 11.75 4.64 -17.63
CA ILE A 113 12.27 3.34 -17.20
C ILE A 113 13.32 2.81 -18.19
N ASP A 114 13.10 2.97 -19.49
CA ASP A 114 14.04 2.52 -20.53
C ASP A 114 15.43 3.16 -20.40
N ARG A 115 15.49 4.40 -19.91
CA ARG A 115 16.73 5.18 -19.75
C ARG A 115 17.46 4.92 -18.43
N MET A 116 16.82 4.20 -17.50
CA MET A 116 17.37 3.90 -16.18
C MET A 116 18.40 2.76 -16.22
N ASP A 117 19.34 2.80 -15.28
CA ASP A 117 20.25 1.67 -15.05
C ASP A 117 19.53 0.48 -14.37
N PHE A 118 20.21 -0.66 -14.29
CA PHE A 118 19.62 -1.88 -13.75
C PHE A 118 19.10 -1.74 -12.30
N ARG A 119 19.81 -0.99 -11.43
CA ARG A 119 19.44 -0.84 -10.03
C ARG A 119 18.23 0.08 -9.87
N GLN A 120 18.19 1.15 -10.65
CA GLN A 120 17.06 2.08 -10.71
C GLN A 120 15.82 1.42 -11.31
N LYS A 121 15.99 0.53 -12.29
CA LYS A 121 14.90 -0.21 -12.92
C LYS A 121 14.14 -1.09 -11.94
N GLU A 122 14.80 -1.75 -10.99
CA GLU A 122 14.10 -2.58 -10.00
C GLU A 122 13.08 -1.75 -9.20
N GLU A 123 13.49 -0.61 -8.66
CA GLU A 123 12.59 0.30 -7.93
C GLU A 123 11.49 0.85 -8.85
N ALA A 124 11.84 1.25 -10.07
CA ALA A 124 10.86 1.75 -11.03
C ALA A 124 9.84 0.68 -11.43
N PHE A 125 10.25 -0.60 -11.54
CA PHE A 125 9.33 -1.71 -11.78
C PHE A 125 8.45 -2.00 -10.57
N ARG A 126 8.96 -1.93 -9.34
CA ARG A 126 8.13 -2.05 -8.13
C ARG A 126 7.05 -0.97 -8.09
N ASN A 127 7.39 0.25 -8.47
CA ASN A 127 6.43 1.35 -8.61
C ASN A 127 5.42 1.12 -9.74
N LEU A 128 5.87 0.70 -10.93
CA LEU A 128 5.02 0.40 -12.08
C LEU A 128 3.99 -0.70 -11.77
N PHE A 129 4.39 -1.73 -11.02
CA PHE A 129 3.53 -2.82 -10.57
C PHE A 129 2.87 -2.54 -9.22
N ASN A 130 3.06 -1.36 -8.64
CA ASN A 130 2.55 -0.93 -7.34
C ASN A 130 2.72 -2.03 -6.27
N LEU A 131 3.97 -2.43 -6.01
CA LEU A 131 4.32 -3.56 -5.12
C LEU A 131 4.70 -3.14 -3.70
N ASP A 132 4.93 -1.86 -3.45
CA ASP A 132 5.37 -1.37 -2.14
C ASP A 132 4.20 -1.09 -1.19
N SER A 133 2.97 -1.11 -1.70
CA SER A 133 1.75 -0.93 -0.92
C SER A 133 1.33 -2.22 -0.22
N VAL A 134 1.01 -2.14 1.08
CA VAL A 134 0.44 -3.26 1.86
C VAL A 134 -0.88 -3.75 1.27
N ILE A 135 -1.67 -2.84 0.72
CA ILE A 135 -2.99 -3.15 0.15
C ILE A 135 -2.80 -3.91 -1.16
N ASP A 136 -1.72 -3.61 -1.89
CA ASP A 136 -1.49 -4.10 -3.25
C ASP A 136 -0.74 -5.43 -3.33
N LYS A 137 -0.46 -6.05 -2.17
CA LYS A 137 0.17 -7.38 -2.04
C LYS A 137 -0.79 -8.54 -2.33
N ALA A 138 -2.10 -8.33 -2.21
CA ALA A 138 -3.09 -9.40 -2.34
C ALA A 138 -3.22 -9.96 -3.77
N VAL A 139 -2.95 -9.13 -4.77
CA VAL A 139 -3.04 -9.51 -6.19
C VAL A 139 -1.69 -9.95 -6.72
N ASP A 140 -1.68 -11.08 -7.44
CA ASP A 140 -0.45 -11.64 -7.99
C ASP A 140 0.11 -10.81 -9.16
N LEU A 141 1.43 -10.87 -9.30
CA LEU A 141 2.18 -10.14 -10.31
C LEU A 141 1.75 -10.52 -11.75
N GLY A 142 1.32 -11.76 -11.96
CA GLY A 142 0.85 -12.25 -13.26
C GLY A 142 -0.47 -11.61 -13.67
N TRP A 143 -1.40 -11.42 -12.73
CA TRP A 143 -2.59 -10.61 -12.98
C TRP A 143 -2.24 -9.17 -13.34
N LYS A 144 -1.35 -8.52 -12.59
CA LYS A 144 -0.92 -7.13 -12.87
C LYS A 144 -0.29 -6.99 -14.26
N ARG A 145 0.55 -7.95 -14.67
CA ARG A 145 1.10 -8.01 -16.04
C ARG A 145 -0.02 -8.13 -17.08
N ARG A 146 -0.99 -9.02 -16.90
CA ARG A 146 -2.07 -9.23 -17.88
C ARG A 146 -2.91 -7.98 -18.10
N ILE A 147 -3.26 -7.26 -17.03
CA ILE A 147 -4.07 -6.05 -17.16
C ILE A 147 -3.28 -4.90 -17.80
N MET A 148 -1.99 -4.76 -17.50
CA MET A 148 -1.12 -3.82 -18.21
C MET A 148 -0.98 -4.19 -19.68
N ALA A 149 -0.80 -5.47 -20.00
CA ALA A 149 -0.75 -5.93 -21.37
C ALA A 149 -2.03 -5.55 -22.12
N LYS A 150 -3.20 -5.84 -21.55
CA LYS A 150 -4.50 -5.45 -22.14
C LYS A 150 -4.57 -3.95 -22.47
N LYS A 151 -3.99 -3.09 -21.62
CA LYS A 151 -4.03 -1.63 -21.77
C LYS A 151 -2.97 -1.08 -22.73
N PHE A 152 -1.75 -1.60 -22.69
CA PHE A 152 -0.58 -1.03 -23.38
C PHE A 152 -0.08 -1.89 -24.56
N HIS A 153 -0.82 -2.94 -24.94
CA HIS A 153 -0.51 -3.72 -26.14
C HIS A 153 -0.59 -2.84 -27.40
N PRO A 154 0.29 -3.06 -28.41
CA PRO A 154 0.20 -2.41 -29.72
C PRO A 154 -1.19 -2.49 -30.35
N ASP A 155 -1.83 -3.66 -30.28
CA ASP A 155 -3.18 -3.88 -30.83
C ASP A 155 -4.28 -3.05 -30.13
N SER A 156 -4.01 -2.56 -28.92
CA SER A 156 -4.91 -1.68 -28.15
C SER A 156 -4.53 -0.19 -28.28
N GLY A 157 -3.61 0.17 -29.19
CA GLY A 157 -3.10 1.54 -29.35
C GLY A 157 -1.90 1.88 -28.44
N GLY A 158 -1.31 0.89 -27.79
CA GLY A 158 -0.06 1.04 -27.04
C GLY A 158 1.18 0.90 -27.95
N SER A 159 2.33 0.53 -27.37
CA SER A 159 3.59 0.40 -28.11
C SER A 159 4.32 -0.91 -27.81
N HIS A 160 5.07 -1.41 -28.80
CA HIS A 160 5.94 -2.58 -28.58
C HIS A 160 6.95 -2.32 -27.47
N LYS A 161 7.44 -1.07 -27.38
CA LYS A 161 8.36 -0.65 -26.32
C LYS A 161 7.75 -0.79 -24.94
N SER A 162 6.53 -0.29 -24.72
CA SER A 162 5.79 -0.45 -23.46
C SER A 162 5.65 -1.91 -23.08
N MET A 163 5.29 -2.77 -24.04
CA MET A 163 5.17 -4.21 -23.81
C MET A 163 6.49 -4.89 -23.46
N THR A 164 7.60 -4.51 -24.11
CA THR A 164 8.93 -5.01 -23.76
C THR A 164 9.27 -4.68 -22.31
N ILE A 165 9.03 -3.43 -21.89
CA ILE A 165 9.33 -2.96 -20.53
C ILE A 165 8.44 -3.63 -19.48
N ILE A 166 7.15 -3.85 -19.78
CA ILE A 166 6.24 -4.60 -18.91
C ILE A 166 6.74 -6.04 -18.71
N ASN A 167 7.18 -6.70 -19.78
CA ASN A 167 7.69 -8.05 -19.70
C ASN A 167 9.03 -8.12 -18.96
N GLU A 168 9.96 -7.19 -19.24
CA GLU A 168 11.23 -7.05 -18.53
C GLU A 168 10.99 -6.90 -17.01
N GLY A 169 10.10 -5.99 -16.62
CA GLY A 169 9.76 -5.78 -15.22
C GLY A 169 9.14 -7.01 -14.57
N TYR A 170 8.23 -7.70 -15.27
CA TYR A 170 7.64 -8.95 -14.77
C TYR A 170 8.71 -10.03 -14.56
N ASP A 171 9.60 -10.21 -15.51
CA ASP A 171 10.65 -11.24 -15.46
C ASP A 171 11.64 -10.94 -14.33
N LEU A 172 12.06 -9.67 -14.18
CA LEU A 172 12.95 -9.23 -13.10
C LEU A 172 12.31 -9.48 -11.72
N LEU A 173 11.07 -9.01 -11.53
CA LEU A 173 10.37 -9.10 -10.25
C LEU A 173 9.90 -10.53 -9.90
N SER A 174 9.69 -11.39 -10.90
CA SER A 174 9.33 -12.80 -10.68
C SER A 174 10.55 -13.69 -10.44
N SER A 175 11.71 -13.36 -11.00
CA SER A 175 12.95 -14.12 -10.83
C SER A 175 13.52 -14.03 -9.41
N GLY A 176 13.31 -12.91 -8.71
CA GLY A 176 13.68 -12.75 -7.29
C GLY A 176 12.93 -13.66 -6.31
N LYS A 177 11.83 -14.31 -6.73
CA LYS A 177 11.09 -15.29 -5.91
C LYS A 177 11.67 -16.70 -5.94
N LYS A 178 12.64 -17.00 -6.82
CA LYS A 178 13.23 -18.35 -6.97
C LYS A 178 14.40 -18.64 -6.02
N THR A 179 14.78 -17.71 -5.15
CA THR A 179 15.93 -17.84 -4.23
C THR A 179 15.57 -17.64 -2.75
N SER A 180 14.33 -17.91 -2.34
CA SER A 180 13.96 -18.04 -0.92
C SER A 180 13.28 -19.37 -0.66
#